data_AF-A0AB73ADP6-F1
#
_entry.id   AF-A0AB73ADP6-F1
#
_cell.length_a   1.000
_cell.length_b   1.000
_cell.length_c   1.000
_cell.angle_alpha   90.00
_cell.angle_beta   90.00
_cell.angle_gamma   90.00
#
_symmetry.space_group_name_H-M   'P 1'
#
loop_
_entity.id
_entity.type
_entity.pdbx_description
1 polymer ?
#
loop_
_entity_poly.entity_id
_entity_poly.type
_entity_poly.pdbx_seq_one_letter_code
_entity_poly.pdbx_strand_id
1 'polypeptide(L)'
;GKFLEYSGYNQGESFPAGKLGQTQLDDFGRWLEQLDRSYHVIIAGHVPMERENDVANVTKFATLLDGFKQGISVTIDYSTLIGHNPNPIGPCTYNFATKGSGTVVAIFAGHWHYETVKQLGTTQIIVCTTGYCEPENYDTDKEAGFANVQIDTIKRTIKLQGVGHYTSRDFTY
;
A
#
# COMPACT_ATOMS: atom_id res chain seq x y z
N GLY A 1 -22.25 17.88 7.23
CA GLY A 1 -22.54 17.46 5.84
C GLY A 1 -22.31 15.97 5.73
N LYS A 2 -23.12 15.23 4.97
CA LYS A 2 -22.86 13.80 4.72
C LYS A 2 -21.70 13.69 3.73
N PHE A 3 -20.59 13.11 4.18
CA PHE A 3 -19.47 12.77 3.29
C PHE A 3 -19.89 11.54 2.49
N LEU A 4 -20.07 11.70 1.17
CA LEU A 4 -20.25 10.58 0.25
C LEU A 4 -18.89 10.32 -0.37
N GLU A 5 -18.22 9.26 0.09
CA GLU A 5 -16.99 8.80 -0.51
C GLU A 5 -17.30 8.13 -1.86
N TYR A 6 -16.79 8.72 -2.95
CA TYR A 6 -16.79 8.10 -4.28
C TYR A 6 -15.37 7.65 -4.58
N SER A 7 -15.03 6.40 -4.27
CA SER A 7 -13.80 5.76 -4.73
C SER A 7 -14.11 4.87 -5.94
N GLY A 8 -13.59 5.25 -7.12
CA GLY A 8 -13.52 4.37 -8.30
C GLY A 8 -14.72 4.43 -9.26
N TYR A 9 -14.43 4.37 -10.56
CA TYR A 9 -15.41 4.27 -11.64
C TYR A 9 -16.10 2.90 -11.57
N ASN A 10 -17.33 2.87 -11.05
CA ASN A 10 -18.19 1.69 -10.99
C ASN A 10 -18.63 1.27 -12.40
N GLN A 11 -18.13 0.13 -12.90
CA GLN A 11 -18.89 -0.69 -13.84
C GLN A 11 -19.50 -1.81 -13.01
N GLY A 12 -20.84 -1.94 -13.06
CA GLY A 12 -21.62 -2.82 -12.19
C GLY A 12 -21.05 -4.23 -12.04
N GLU A 13 -21.25 -4.76 -10.83
CA GLU A 13 -20.91 -6.09 -10.32
C GLU A 13 -19.42 -6.32 -9.93
N SER A 14 -19.21 -6.59 -8.63
CA SER A 14 -18.06 -7.26 -8.00
C SER A 14 -16.64 -6.86 -8.43
N PHE A 15 -16.43 -5.63 -8.89
CA PHE A 15 -15.08 -5.14 -9.15
C PHE A 15 -14.37 -4.76 -7.83
N PRO A 16 -13.06 -5.06 -7.68
CA PRO A 16 -12.30 -4.68 -6.50
C PRO A 16 -12.40 -3.18 -6.18
N ALA A 17 -12.29 -2.82 -4.89
CA ALA A 17 -12.40 -1.44 -4.41
C ALA A 17 -11.31 -0.52 -4.99
N GLY A 18 -10.19 -1.08 -5.46
CA GLY A 18 -9.16 -0.36 -6.21
C GLY A 18 -8.65 -1.14 -7.44
N LYS A 19 -7.85 -0.47 -8.27
CA LYS A 19 -7.14 -1.10 -9.40
C LYS A 19 -5.80 -0.42 -9.63
N LEU A 20 -4.76 -1.21 -9.82
CA LEU A 20 -3.47 -0.73 -10.29
C LEU A 20 -3.39 -0.87 -11.81
N GLY A 21 -3.18 0.25 -12.50
CA GLY A 21 -3.07 0.30 -13.95
C GLY A 21 -1.68 -0.08 -14.45
N GLN A 22 -1.59 -0.44 -15.73
CA GLN A 22 -0.32 -0.79 -16.41
C GLN A 22 0.76 0.27 -16.19
N THR A 23 0.48 1.53 -16.53
CA THR A 23 1.45 2.62 -16.42
C THR A 23 1.92 2.82 -14.99
N GLN A 24 1.00 2.76 -14.02
CA GLN A 24 1.35 2.91 -12.60
C GLN A 24 2.30 1.79 -12.13
N LEU A 25 2.03 0.54 -12.53
CA LEU A 25 2.88 -0.59 -12.18
C LEU A 25 4.24 -0.53 -12.89
N ASP A 26 4.27 -0.13 -14.17
CA ASP A 26 5.54 -0.02 -14.91
C ASP A 26 6.42 1.09 -14.34
N ASP A 27 5.86 2.28 -14.12
CA ASP A 27 6.57 3.40 -13.52
C ASP A 27 7.09 3.04 -12.13
N PHE A 28 6.27 2.33 -11.32
CA PHE A 28 6.69 1.87 -10.00
C PHE A 28 7.85 0.86 -10.07
N GLY A 29 7.79 -0.12 -10.99
CA GLY A 29 8.87 -1.08 -11.18
C GLY A 29 10.19 -0.42 -11.63
N ARG A 30 10.12 0.53 -12.58
CA ARG A 30 11.29 1.30 -13.04
C ARG A 30 11.87 2.18 -11.93
N TRP A 31 11.00 2.80 -11.13
CA TRP A 31 11.42 3.60 -9.99
C TRP A 31 12.17 2.75 -8.96
N LEU A 32 11.65 1.57 -8.60
CA LEU A 32 12.34 0.64 -7.70
C LEU A 32 13.71 0.18 -8.23
N GLU A 33 13.81 -0.04 -9.54
CA GLU A 33 15.06 -0.43 -10.19
C GLU A 33 16.15 0.64 -10.01
N GLN A 34 15.76 1.91 -10.13
CA GLN A 34 16.66 3.05 -10.01
C GLN A 34 16.95 3.47 -8.57
N LEU A 35 16.08 3.12 -7.60
CA LEU A 35 16.17 3.58 -6.23
C LEU A 35 17.49 3.20 -5.53
N ASP A 36 18.08 4.11 -4.76
CA ASP A 36 19.23 3.80 -3.91
C ASP A 36 18.83 2.84 -2.77
N ARG A 37 19.65 1.83 -2.49
CA ARG A 37 19.33 0.79 -1.51
C ARG A 37 19.53 1.22 -0.06
N SER A 38 20.07 2.42 0.18
CA SER A 38 20.08 3.05 1.50
C SER A 38 18.70 3.58 1.93
N TYR A 39 17.77 3.76 1.00
CA TYR A 39 16.41 4.20 1.33
C TYR A 39 15.54 3.08 1.89
N HIS A 40 14.72 3.44 2.88
CA HIS A 40 13.66 2.60 3.43
C HIS A 40 12.33 3.10 2.85
N VAL A 41 11.66 2.26 2.04
CA VAL A 41 10.49 2.66 1.26
C VAL A 41 9.21 2.53 2.08
N ILE A 42 8.44 3.61 2.17
CA ILE A 42 7.06 3.59 2.65
C ILE A 42 6.13 3.68 1.45
N ILE A 43 5.08 2.88 1.44
CA ILE A 43 4.02 2.95 0.44
C ILE A 43 2.77 3.47 1.14
N ALA A 44 2.10 4.47 0.57
CA ALA A 44 0.83 4.96 1.07
C ALA A 44 -0.24 4.79 -0.01
N GLY A 45 -1.38 4.20 0.37
CA GLY A 45 -2.54 4.01 -0.49
C GLY A 45 -3.83 4.17 0.29
N HIS A 46 -4.97 4.20 -0.41
CA HIS A 46 -6.27 4.27 0.26
C HIS A 46 -6.77 2.88 0.67
N VAL A 47 -6.89 1.96 -0.30
CA VAL A 47 -7.43 0.60 -0.08
C VAL A 47 -6.32 -0.35 0.40
N PRO A 48 -6.53 -1.15 1.46
CA PRO A 48 -5.62 -2.22 1.86
C PRO A 48 -5.47 -3.26 0.73
N MET A 49 -4.26 -3.39 0.20
CA MET A 49 -3.97 -4.20 -0.97
C MET A 49 -3.55 -5.63 -0.58
N GLU A 50 -4.42 -6.37 0.11
CA GLU A 50 -4.10 -7.74 0.57
C GLU A 50 -4.26 -8.77 -0.56
N ARG A 51 -5.34 -8.68 -1.34
CA ARG A 51 -5.71 -9.68 -2.37
C ARG A 51 -6.30 -9.02 -3.61
N GLU A 52 -6.37 -9.78 -4.71
CA GLU A 52 -6.92 -9.32 -6.01
C GLU A 52 -8.36 -8.81 -5.91
N ASN A 53 -9.16 -9.35 -4.97
CA ASN A 53 -10.53 -8.89 -4.74
C ASN A 53 -10.60 -7.56 -3.97
N ASP A 54 -9.52 -7.15 -3.30
CA ASP A 54 -9.44 -5.87 -2.60
C ASP A 54 -8.95 -4.79 -3.59
N VAL A 55 -7.87 -5.08 -4.31
CA VAL A 55 -7.32 -4.24 -5.38
C VAL A 55 -6.90 -5.10 -6.58
N ALA A 56 -7.48 -4.84 -7.75
CA ALA A 56 -7.12 -5.54 -8.97
C ALA A 56 -5.65 -5.28 -9.36
N ASN A 57 -4.98 -6.34 -9.82
CA ASN A 57 -3.57 -6.43 -10.20
C ASN A 57 -2.57 -6.33 -9.04
N VAL A 58 -3.01 -6.49 -7.79
CA VAL A 58 -2.13 -6.41 -6.62
C VAL A 58 -1.04 -7.48 -6.61
N THR A 59 -1.27 -8.66 -7.18
CA THR A 59 -0.23 -9.69 -7.27
C THR A 59 0.96 -9.22 -8.08
N LYS A 60 0.76 -8.37 -9.10
CA LYS A 60 1.87 -7.79 -9.87
C LYS A 60 2.67 -6.79 -9.03
N PHE A 61 1.96 -5.98 -8.24
CA PHE A 61 2.59 -5.09 -7.26
C PHE A 61 3.40 -5.87 -6.22
N ALA A 62 2.83 -6.95 -5.67
CA ALA A 62 3.51 -7.84 -4.73
C ALA A 62 4.79 -8.43 -5.33
N THR A 63 4.73 -8.93 -6.58
CA THR A 63 5.90 -9.45 -7.28
C THR A 63 7.01 -8.41 -7.42
N LEU A 64 6.67 -7.15 -7.72
CA LEU A 64 7.66 -6.06 -7.77
C LEU A 64 8.30 -5.80 -6.40
N LEU A 65 7.49 -5.74 -5.33
CA LEU A 65 7.98 -5.54 -3.97
C LEU A 65 8.87 -6.70 -3.50
N ASP A 66 8.44 -7.94 -3.71
CA ASP A 66 9.20 -9.12 -3.30
C ASP A 66 10.50 -9.23 -4.09
N GLY A 67 10.47 -8.97 -5.40
CA GLY A 67 11.67 -8.87 -6.23
C GLY A 67 12.65 -7.83 -5.71
N PHE A 68 12.15 -6.63 -5.39
CA PHE A 68 12.97 -5.53 -4.86
C PHE A 68 13.59 -5.89 -3.49
N LYS A 69 12.80 -6.44 -2.58
CA LYS A 69 13.27 -6.87 -1.23
C LYS A 69 14.27 -8.01 -1.31
N GLN A 70 14.12 -8.92 -2.26
CA GLN A 70 15.07 -10.01 -2.47
C GLN A 70 16.29 -9.59 -3.29
N GLY A 71 16.20 -8.49 -4.03
CA GLY A 71 17.26 -8.06 -4.94
C GLY A 71 17.40 -9.01 -6.14
N ILE A 72 16.27 -9.50 -6.68
CA ILE A 72 16.24 -10.42 -7.82
C ILE A 72 15.50 -9.79 -9.00
N SER A 73 15.79 -10.25 -10.22
CA SER A 73 15.01 -9.84 -11.38
C SER A 73 13.60 -10.45 -11.35
N VAL A 74 12.60 -9.68 -11.73
CA VAL A 74 11.22 -10.15 -11.88
C VAL A 74 10.63 -9.68 -13.20
N THR A 75 9.74 -10.49 -13.77
CA THR A 75 9.03 -10.16 -15.01
C THR A 75 7.54 -10.03 -14.73
N ILE A 76 6.95 -8.92 -15.17
CA ILE A 76 5.51 -8.67 -15.12
C ILE A 76 4.97 -8.79 -16.54
N ASP A 77 4.02 -9.70 -16.74
CA ASP A 77 3.27 -9.79 -17.99
C ASP A 77 2.04 -8.88 -17.95
N TYR A 78 2.15 -7.72 -18.59
CA TYR A 78 1.08 -6.73 -18.62
C TYR A 78 -0.10 -7.12 -19.51
N SER A 79 0.04 -8.14 -20.35
CA SER A 79 -1.10 -8.68 -21.11
C SER A 79 -2.14 -9.37 -20.21
N THR A 80 -1.75 -9.72 -18.98
CA THR A 80 -2.60 -10.42 -18.00
C THR A 80 -3.35 -9.51 -17.03
N LEU A 81 -3.27 -8.19 -17.20
CA LEU A 81 -3.94 -7.25 -16.29
C LEU A 81 -5.46 -7.31 -16.41
N ILE A 82 -6.12 -7.23 -15.26
CA ILE A 82 -7.58 -7.16 -15.14
C ILE A 82 -8.05 -5.72 -15.35
N GLY A 83 -9.14 -5.57 -16.13
CA GLY A 83 -9.80 -4.30 -16.41
C GLY A 83 -9.30 -3.64 -17.70
N HIS A 84 -9.61 -2.35 -17.87
CA HIS A 84 -9.26 -1.60 -19.08
C HIS A 84 -7.75 -1.56 -19.34
N ASN A 85 -7.30 -2.28 -20.37
CA ASN A 85 -5.93 -2.29 -20.88
C ASN A 85 -5.90 -2.50 -22.41
N PRO A 86 -6.27 -1.48 -23.21
CA PRO A 86 -6.50 -1.65 -24.64
C PRO A 86 -5.21 -1.90 -25.45
N ASN A 87 -4.04 -1.53 -24.92
CA ASN A 87 -2.74 -1.69 -25.57
C ASN A 87 -1.70 -2.19 -24.54
N PRO A 88 -1.71 -3.49 -24.23
CA PRO A 88 -0.76 -4.04 -23.27
C PRO A 88 0.68 -3.89 -23.79
N ILE A 89 1.60 -3.41 -22.94
CA ILE A 89 3.03 -3.28 -23.31
C ILE A 89 3.78 -4.63 -23.37
N GLY A 90 3.08 -5.74 -23.13
CA GLY A 90 3.65 -7.08 -23.08
C GLY A 90 4.48 -7.34 -21.82
N PRO A 91 5.32 -8.37 -21.81
CA PRO A 91 6.19 -8.67 -20.67
C PRO A 91 7.30 -7.61 -20.50
N CYS A 92 7.48 -7.13 -19.27
CA CYS A 92 8.61 -6.27 -18.89
C CYS A 92 9.38 -6.89 -17.74
N THR A 93 10.70 -6.83 -17.80
CA THR A 93 11.60 -7.35 -16.75
C THR A 93 12.25 -6.18 -16.01
N TYR A 94 12.24 -6.24 -14.69
CA TYR A 94 12.87 -5.29 -13.77
C TYR A 94 14.02 -5.99 -13.06
N ASN A 95 15.23 -5.45 -13.17
CA ASN A 95 16.45 -6.08 -12.68
C ASN A 95 16.95 -5.41 -11.39
N PHE A 96 16.44 -5.89 -10.25
CA PHE A 96 16.86 -5.41 -8.94
C PHE A 96 18.22 -5.95 -8.49
N ALA A 97 18.74 -7.02 -9.13
CA ALA A 97 19.98 -7.68 -8.76
C ALA A 97 21.22 -6.82 -8.93
N THR A 98 21.16 -5.82 -9.81
CA THR A 98 22.27 -4.87 -10.05
C THR A 98 22.62 -4.02 -8.82
N LYS A 99 21.67 -3.80 -7.91
CA LYS A 99 21.86 -3.00 -6.69
C LYS A 99 21.69 -3.82 -5.42
N GLY A 100 21.24 -5.07 -5.52
CA GLY A 100 20.93 -5.93 -4.39
C GLY A 100 19.58 -5.63 -3.73
N SER A 101 19.37 -6.20 -2.55
CA SER A 101 18.13 -6.15 -1.78
C SER A 101 17.77 -4.73 -1.33
N GLY A 102 16.53 -4.34 -1.54
CA GLY A 102 15.95 -3.11 -1.01
C GLY A 102 15.18 -3.32 0.29
N THR A 103 14.78 -2.22 0.93
CA THR A 103 14.00 -2.26 2.17
C THR A 103 12.64 -1.59 1.96
N VAL A 104 11.56 -2.32 2.27
CA VAL A 104 10.19 -1.79 2.34
C VAL A 104 9.77 -1.80 3.80
N VAL A 105 9.38 -0.64 4.31
CA VAL A 105 8.96 -0.41 5.69
C VAL A 105 7.60 -1.02 5.94
N ALA A 106 6.58 -0.51 5.25
CA ALA A 106 5.20 -0.93 5.33
C ALA A 106 4.39 -0.29 4.20
N ILE A 107 3.19 -0.81 3.99
CA ILE A 107 2.12 -0.16 3.25
C ILE A 107 1.17 0.45 4.28
N PHE A 108 0.96 1.75 4.24
CA PHE A 108 -0.09 2.41 5.02
C PHE A 108 -1.37 2.51 4.17
N ALA A 109 -2.48 2.07 4.73
CA ALA A 109 -3.79 2.10 4.09
C ALA A 109 -4.88 2.57 5.04
N GLY A 110 -6.01 3.01 4.49
CA GLY A 110 -7.23 3.35 5.22
C GLY A 110 -8.39 2.48 4.75
N HIS A 111 -9.46 3.13 4.26
CA HIS A 111 -10.66 2.53 3.66
C HIS A 111 -11.56 1.71 4.59
N TRP A 112 -10.99 0.88 5.46
CA TRP A 112 -11.78 0.00 6.33
C TRP A 112 -12.29 0.67 7.61
N HIS A 113 -11.81 1.87 7.92
CA HIS A 113 -12.23 2.69 9.07
C HIS A 113 -12.06 1.99 10.44
N TYR A 114 -11.14 1.02 10.52
CA TYR A 114 -10.69 0.43 11.76
C TYR A 114 -9.22 0.05 11.67
N GLU A 115 -8.57 -0.04 12.82
CA GLU A 115 -7.15 -0.37 12.90
C GLU A 115 -6.93 -1.87 12.77
N THR A 116 -6.09 -2.27 11.82
CA THR A 116 -5.64 -3.66 11.69
C THR A 116 -4.28 -3.74 11.00
N VAL A 117 -3.72 -4.95 10.94
CA VAL A 117 -2.50 -5.24 10.21
C VAL A 117 -2.73 -6.45 9.34
N LYS A 118 -2.41 -6.32 8.05
CA LYS A 118 -2.45 -7.38 7.06
C LYS A 118 -1.07 -7.56 6.44
N GLN A 119 -0.95 -8.46 5.48
CA GLN A 119 0.29 -8.74 4.78
C GLN A 119 0.04 -8.75 3.27
N LEU A 120 0.96 -8.14 2.52
CA LEU A 120 1.14 -8.42 1.11
C LEU A 120 2.48 -9.13 0.95
N GLY A 121 2.42 -10.45 0.76
CA GLY A 121 3.62 -11.30 0.82
C GLY A 121 4.31 -11.15 2.18
N THR A 122 5.53 -10.61 2.17
CA THR A 122 6.32 -10.36 3.39
C THR A 122 6.26 -8.91 3.88
N THR A 123 5.41 -8.07 3.30
CA THR A 123 5.32 -6.63 3.61
C THR A 123 4.05 -6.34 4.40
N GLN A 124 4.21 -5.71 5.57
CA GLN A 124 3.08 -5.35 6.43
C GLN A 124 2.23 -4.26 5.79
N ILE A 125 0.91 -4.45 5.81
CA ILE A 125 -0.08 -3.43 5.52
C ILE A 125 -0.64 -2.95 6.85
N ILE A 126 -0.26 -1.74 7.26
CA ILE A 126 -0.77 -1.08 8.46
C ILE A 126 -2.02 -0.32 8.06
N VAL A 127 -3.17 -0.85 8.46
CA VAL A 127 -4.47 -0.20 8.23
C VAL A 127 -4.74 0.78 9.36
N CYS A 128 -5.03 2.00 8.95
CA CYS A 128 -5.31 3.16 9.77
C CYS A 128 -6.82 3.31 9.91
N THR A 129 -7.27 3.76 11.09
CA THR A 129 -8.69 4.08 11.30
C THR A 129 -9.06 5.39 10.60
N THR A 130 -10.34 5.74 10.67
CA THR A 130 -10.85 7.00 10.15
C THR A 130 -10.22 8.21 10.83
N GLY A 131 -10.17 9.34 10.11
CA GLY A 131 -9.80 10.63 10.68
C GLY A 131 -11.00 11.50 11.07
N TYR A 132 -12.21 11.13 10.67
CA TYR A 132 -13.41 11.87 11.04
C TYR A 132 -13.96 11.39 12.38
N CYS A 133 -14.57 12.30 13.13
CA CYS A 133 -15.21 11.99 14.39
C CYS A 133 -16.63 11.46 14.18
N GLU A 134 -16.95 10.35 14.83
CA GLU A 134 -18.33 9.89 14.98
C GLU A 134 -19.09 10.80 15.97
N PRO A 135 -20.40 11.08 15.78
CA PRO A 135 -21.15 12.01 16.63
C PRO A 135 -21.14 11.69 18.13
N GLU A 136 -21.00 10.41 18.48
CA GLU A 136 -20.87 9.94 19.86
C GLU A 136 -19.56 10.35 20.56
N ASN A 137 -18.57 10.81 19.81
CA ASN A 137 -17.27 11.24 20.33
C ASN A 137 -17.06 12.76 20.31
N TYR A 138 -18.07 13.56 19.92
CA TYR A 138 -17.97 15.04 19.96
C TYR A 138 -17.75 15.55 21.39
N ASP A 139 -16.87 16.56 21.53
CA ASP A 139 -16.45 17.15 22.80
C ASP A 139 -15.81 16.16 23.79
N THR A 140 -15.31 15.02 23.29
CA THR A 140 -14.57 14.02 24.08
C THR A 140 -13.10 13.98 23.69
N ASP A 141 -12.27 13.31 24.49
CA ASP A 141 -10.87 13.05 24.14
C ASP A 141 -10.73 12.23 22.85
N LYS A 142 -11.77 11.52 22.40
CA LYS A 142 -11.81 10.71 21.17
C LYS A 142 -12.20 11.47 19.91
N GLU A 143 -12.47 12.77 20.01
CA GLU A 143 -12.95 13.58 18.88
C GLU A 143 -11.94 13.66 17.73
N ALA A 144 -10.64 13.70 18.04
CA ALA A 144 -9.59 13.65 17.02
C ALA A 144 -9.30 12.21 16.56
N GLY A 145 -8.75 12.07 15.34
CA GLY A 145 -8.27 10.79 14.81
C GLY A 145 -7.06 10.99 13.90
N PHE A 146 -5.85 10.87 14.45
CA PHE A 146 -4.61 10.86 13.67
C PHE A 146 -3.48 10.23 14.47
N ALA A 147 -2.36 9.92 13.82
CA ALA A 147 -1.18 9.40 14.49
C ALA A 147 0.10 10.05 13.96
N ASN A 148 1.07 10.21 14.86
CA ASN A 148 2.45 10.47 14.49
C ASN A 148 3.13 9.13 14.13
N VAL A 149 3.71 9.03 12.93
CA VAL A 149 4.44 7.84 12.46
C VAL A 149 5.94 8.10 12.54
N GLN A 150 6.64 7.35 13.39
CA GLN A 150 8.08 7.43 13.55
C GLN A 150 8.75 6.17 13.01
N ILE A 151 9.71 6.35 12.11
CA ILE A 151 10.49 5.25 11.51
C ILE A 151 11.93 5.33 12.01
N ASP A 152 12.37 4.29 12.71
CA ASP A 152 13.77 4.11 13.08
C ASP A 152 14.38 3.11 12.09
N THR A 153 15.20 3.60 11.15
CA THR A 153 15.81 2.79 10.09
C THR A 153 16.96 1.90 10.60
N ILE A 154 17.56 2.24 11.75
CA ILE A 154 18.65 1.47 12.36
C ILE A 154 18.06 0.26 13.11
N LYS A 155 17.05 0.51 13.94
CA LYS A 155 16.35 -0.56 14.69
C LYS A 155 15.30 -1.29 13.87
N ARG A 156 14.95 -0.75 12.70
CA ARG A 156 13.89 -1.22 11.82
C ARG A 156 12.56 -1.32 12.53
N THR A 157 12.17 -0.24 13.19
CA THR A 157 10.91 -0.15 13.92
C THR A 157 10.03 0.98 13.41
N ILE A 158 8.72 0.76 13.47
CA ILE A 158 7.67 1.74 13.20
C ILE A 158 6.97 1.98 14.53
N LYS A 159 6.82 3.23 14.93
CA LYS A 159 5.96 3.62 16.05
C LYS A 159 4.85 4.52 15.55
N LEU A 160 3.60 4.11 15.74
CA LEU A 160 2.43 4.96 15.60
C LEU A 160 2.02 5.45 16.98
N GLN A 161 2.05 6.76 17.18
CA GLN A 161 1.54 7.41 18.39
C GLN A 161 0.20 8.04 18.06
N GLY A 162 -0.88 7.36 18.43
CA GLY A 162 -2.24 7.78 18.15
C GLY A 162 -2.70 8.95 19.02
N VAL A 163 -3.56 9.79 18.45
CA VAL A 163 -4.26 10.90 19.11
C VAL A 163 -5.76 10.69 18.94
N GLY A 164 -6.49 10.92 20.02
CA GLY A 164 -7.92 10.74 20.13
C GLY A 164 -8.35 9.28 20.04
N HIS A 165 -9.22 8.92 19.10
CA HIS A 165 -9.69 7.53 18.96
C HIS A 165 -8.66 6.61 18.27
N TYR A 166 -7.49 7.12 17.90
CA TYR A 166 -6.42 6.37 17.28
C TYR A 166 -5.54 5.68 18.34
N THR A 167 -5.28 4.37 18.21
CA THR A 167 -4.42 3.65 19.17
C THR A 167 -2.93 3.78 18.85
N SER A 168 -2.10 3.76 19.90
CA SER A 168 -0.65 3.67 19.72
C SER A 168 -0.22 2.23 19.45
N ARG A 169 0.59 2.01 18.41
CA ARG A 169 1.00 0.67 17.93
C ARG A 169 2.45 0.68 17.48
N ASP A 170 3.18 -0.38 17.80
CA ASP A 170 4.59 -0.56 17.43
C ASP A 170 4.77 -1.77 16.51
N PHE A 171 5.63 -1.65 15.50
CA PHE A 171 5.94 -2.70 14.53
C PHE A 171 7.44 -2.81 14.28
N THR A 172 7.86 -3.96 13.77
CA THR A 172 9.21 -4.21 13.25
C THR A 172 9.11 -4.58 11.76
N TYR A 173 10.10 -4.22 10.95
CA TYR A 173 10.09 -4.49 9.51
C TYR A 173 11.44 -4.92 8.93
#